data_AF-A0A8H8JKB3-F1
#
_entry.id   AF-A0A8H8JKB3-F1
#
_cell.length_a   1.000
_cell.length_b   1.000
_cell.length_c   1.000
_cell.angle_alpha   90.00
_cell.angle_beta   90.00
_cell.angle_gamma   90.00
#
_symmetry.space_group_name_H-M   'P 1'
#
loop_
_entity.id
_entity.type
_entity.pdbx_description
1 polymer ?
#
loop_
_entity_poly.entity_id
_entity_poly.type
_entity_poly.pdbx_seq_one_letter_code
_entity_poly.pdbx_strand_id
1 'polypeptide(L)'
;MFQLPNVPEQRVSSQHEGSSDENPIIIPQVKSSAFRHLLLLLYGIITDTNYRSLVAEVSSDQQRTTSTFKSYLHIASLAHRFGMYEIEEWALAQFRKVLSSPEYLAGLSWGSAELLDALEYSKLLSDRSDTTRQIRGLIGCRLQKLVPEQAQGFLINLAAKELLLDMYENSALKGSDPPLFGFVFCAVLSEGYRSFIWARLTVDKRAKLLAAQVYLTPLPLSELHLDWIQTPTNLADAVKEADRSRCFAACSEIFTQKIFPASFNKEYSSRLASDSPLVGISALRQLPYLRQATINLLRQDPRVCKRGCGSSIRDSLDQHMEATFTVLSNKFHDKIR
;
A
#
# COMPACT_ATOMS: atom_id res chain seq x y z
N MET A 1 -29.52 28.36 31.74
CA MET A 1 -28.82 29.52 31.18
C MET A 1 -27.39 29.06 30.91
N PHE A 2 -27.11 28.59 29.68
CA PHE A 2 -25.83 27.98 29.34
C PHE A 2 -24.89 29.05 28.77
N GLN A 3 -23.78 29.31 29.47
CA GLN A 3 -22.69 30.14 28.97
C GLN A 3 -21.91 29.37 27.90
N LEU A 4 -21.80 29.97 26.71
CA LEU A 4 -20.92 29.50 25.65
C LEU A 4 -19.45 29.86 25.98
N PRO A 5 -18.48 29.03 25.58
CA PRO A 5 -17.06 29.29 25.83
C PRO A 5 -16.54 30.45 24.97
N ASN A 6 -15.74 31.32 25.60
CA ASN A 6 -15.05 32.44 24.97
C ASN A 6 -14.13 31.96 23.83
N VAL A 7 -14.44 32.39 22.61
CA VAL A 7 -13.54 32.31 21.46
C VAL A 7 -12.48 33.40 21.62
N PRO A 8 -11.17 33.10 21.53
CA PRO A 8 -10.14 34.13 21.63
C PRO A 8 -10.20 35.05 20.41
N GLU A 9 -10.21 36.37 20.67
CA GLU A 9 -10.13 37.42 19.65
C GLU A 9 -8.87 37.24 18.80
N GLN A 10 -9.05 36.77 17.57
CA GLN A 10 -8.04 36.87 16.52
C GLN A 10 -7.86 38.36 16.19
N ARG A 11 -6.64 38.86 16.38
CA ARG A 11 -6.21 40.15 15.81
C ARG A 11 -6.26 40.03 14.28
N VAL A 12 -7.34 40.55 13.70
CA VAL A 12 -7.49 40.73 12.26
C VAL A 12 -6.49 41.81 11.82
N SER A 13 -5.29 41.41 11.35
CA SER A 13 -4.54 42.28 10.45
C SER A 13 -5.26 42.27 9.12
N SER A 14 -5.84 43.42 8.74
CA SER A 14 -6.58 43.64 7.50
C SER A 14 -5.68 43.62 6.27
N GLN A 15 -4.95 42.53 6.03
CA GLN A 15 -4.44 42.23 4.69
C GLN A 15 -5.63 41.70 3.89
N HIS A 16 -6.06 42.47 2.89
CA HIS A 16 -7.13 42.07 1.98
C HIS A 16 -6.69 40.82 1.22
N GLU A 17 -7.09 39.64 1.69
CA GLU A 17 -7.11 38.45 0.84
C GLU A 17 -8.04 38.75 -0.34
N GLY A 18 -7.52 38.66 -1.57
CA GLY A 18 -8.21 39.18 -2.75
C GLY A 18 -8.00 38.35 -4.01
N SER A 19 -8.58 38.83 -5.12
CA SER A 19 -8.50 38.24 -6.45
C SER A 19 -7.62 39.06 -7.40
N SER A 20 -6.72 39.90 -6.87
CA SER A 20 -5.80 40.73 -7.66
C SER A 20 -4.39 40.14 -7.63
N ASP A 21 -3.56 40.54 -8.60
CA ASP A 21 -2.17 40.08 -8.68
C ASP A 21 -1.35 40.53 -7.46
N GLU A 22 -1.69 41.69 -6.88
CA GLU A 22 -1.05 42.23 -5.66
C GLU A 22 -1.48 41.50 -4.39
N ASN A 23 -2.65 40.84 -4.40
CA ASN A 23 -3.19 40.11 -3.27
C ASN A 23 -3.82 38.79 -3.74
N PRO A 24 -3.02 37.81 -4.20
CA PRO A 24 -3.56 36.59 -4.78
C PRO A 24 -4.23 35.70 -3.72
N ILE A 25 -5.17 34.86 -4.16
CA ILE A 25 -5.72 33.80 -3.32
C ILE A 25 -4.61 32.77 -3.06
N ILE A 26 -4.15 32.69 -1.81
CA ILE A 26 -3.14 31.71 -1.40
C ILE A 26 -3.86 30.46 -0.91
N ILE A 27 -3.60 29.33 -1.59
CA ILE A 27 -4.10 28.02 -1.14
C ILE A 27 -2.94 27.29 -0.44
N PRO A 28 -2.88 27.31 0.90
CA PRO A 28 -1.74 26.74 1.62
C PRO A 28 -1.67 25.23 1.41
N GLN A 29 -0.46 24.68 1.42
CA GLN A 29 -0.21 23.23 1.37
C GLN A 29 -0.72 22.54 0.08
N VAL A 30 -0.92 23.29 -1.01
CA VAL A 30 -1.23 22.72 -2.33
C VAL A 30 -0.01 22.83 -3.24
N LYS A 31 0.46 21.68 -3.76
CA LYS A 31 1.50 21.66 -4.79
C LYS A 31 0.94 22.26 -6.08
N SER A 32 1.71 23.11 -6.76
CA SER A 32 1.29 23.73 -8.04
C SER A 32 0.96 22.69 -9.12
N SER A 33 1.67 21.56 -9.14
CA SER A 33 1.38 20.43 -10.03
C SER A 33 0.00 19.80 -9.76
N ALA A 34 -0.40 19.66 -8.49
CA ALA A 34 -1.70 19.13 -8.13
C ALA A 34 -2.82 20.05 -8.61
N PHE A 35 -2.68 21.35 -8.36
CA PHE A 35 -3.65 22.36 -8.80
C PHE A 35 -3.75 22.41 -10.33
N ARG A 36 -2.63 22.30 -11.05
CA ARG A 36 -2.61 22.23 -12.51
C ARG A 36 -3.40 21.04 -13.06
N HIS A 37 -3.34 19.86 -12.43
CA HIS A 37 -4.15 18.72 -12.87
C HIS A 37 -5.65 18.96 -12.68
N LEU A 38 -6.05 19.61 -11.58
CA LEU A 38 -7.44 20.00 -11.36
C LEU A 38 -7.90 21.02 -12.41
N LEU A 39 -7.12 22.08 -12.67
CA LEU A 39 -7.43 23.06 -13.71
C LEU A 39 -7.49 22.42 -15.10
N LEU A 40 -6.62 21.45 -15.39
CA LEU A 40 -6.66 20.70 -16.65
C LEU A 40 -7.97 19.93 -16.79
N LEU A 41 -8.53 19.37 -15.72
CA LEU A 41 -9.84 18.72 -15.78
C LEU A 41 -10.98 19.74 -15.99
N LEU A 42 -10.94 20.88 -15.29
CA LEU A 42 -12.01 21.88 -15.31
C LEU A 42 -12.07 22.72 -16.59
N TYR A 43 -10.91 23.08 -17.12
CA TYR A 43 -10.76 24.01 -18.25
C TYR A 43 -10.09 23.37 -19.46
N GLY A 44 -9.81 22.07 -19.41
CA GLY A 44 -9.16 21.36 -20.50
C GLY A 44 -10.00 21.39 -21.78
N ILE A 45 -9.32 21.62 -22.90
CA ILE A 45 -9.93 21.58 -24.23
C ILE A 45 -9.74 20.20 -24.84
N ILE A 46 -10.73 19.74 -25.61
CA ILE A 46 -10.72 18.40 -26.22
C ILE A 46 -9.52 18.19 -27.16
N THR A 47 -8.95 19.25 -27.73
CA THR A 47 -7.76 19.16 -28.59
C THR A 47 -6.44 18.99 -27.84
N ASP A 48 -6.42 19.26 -26.52
CA ASP A 48 -5.22 19.09 -25.69
C ASP A 48 -4.96 17.60 -25.43
N THR A 49 -3.75 17.14 -25.74
CA THR A 49 -3.36 15.73 -25.60
C THR A 49 -3.33 15.26 -24.15
N ASN A 50 -2.95 16.13 -23.21
CA ASN A 50 -2.92 15.81 -21.78
C ASN A 50 -4.34 15.73 -21.23
N TYR A 51 -5.23 16.64 -21.63
CA TYR A 51 -6.64 16.55 -21.28
C TYR A 51 -7.25 15.27 -21.81
N ARG A 52 -7.07 14.96 -23.12
CA ARG A 52 -7.55 13.70 -23.71
C ARG A 52 -7.03 12.48 -22.98
N SER A 53 -5.75 12.47 -22.61
CA SER A 53 -5.16 11.35 -21.86
C SER A 53 -5.74 11.24 -20.45
N LEU A 54 -6.12 12.35 -19.83
CA LEU A 54 -6.71 12.38 -18.48
C LEU A 54 -8.15 11.88 -18.48
N VAL A 55 -8.96 12.31 -19.46
CA VAL A 55 -10.39 11.94 -19.54
C VAL A 55 -10.65 10.66 -20.31
N ALA A 56 -9.67 10.15 -21.06
CA ALA A 56 -9.77 8.84 -21.67
C ALA A 56 -10.01 7.80 -20.57
N GLU A 57 -11.04 6.97 -20.76
CA GLU A 57 -11.29 5.88 -19.83
C GLU A 57 -10.07 4.96 -19.78
N VAL A 58 -9.62 4.66 -18.56
CA VAL A 58 -8.51 3.72 -18.32
C VAL A 58 -9.01 2.32 -18.65
N SER A 59 -8.96 1.97 -19.93
CA SER A 59 -9.45 0.71 -20.47
C SER A 59 -8.32 -0.26 -20.79
N SER A 60 -7.08 0.21 -20.90
CA SER A 60 -5.91 -0.64 -21.16
C SER A 60 -4.76 -0.39 -20.17
N ASP A 61 -3.92 -1.41 -19.97
CA ASP A 61 -2.72 -1.31 -19.12
C ASP A 61 -1.74 -0.25 -19.63
N GLN A 62 -1.68 -0.01 -20.95
CA GLN A 62 -0.80 1.00 -21.56
C GLN A 62 -1.14 2.44 -21.13
N GLN A 63 -2.37 2.69 -20.69
CA GLN A 63 -2.81 4.01 -20.21
C GLN A 63 -2.49 4.24 -18.73
N ARG A 64 -2.07 3.20 -17.98
CA ARG A 64 -1.86 3.23 -16.53
C ARG A 64 -0.48 3.74 -16.15
N THR A 65 -0.14 4.95 -16.56
CA THR A 65 1.18 5.53 -16.21
C THR A 65 1.23 6.08 -14.78
N THR A 66 2.44 6.29 -14.24
CA THR A 66 2.62 7.00 -12.95
C THR A 66 2.02 8.41 -13.05
N SER A 67 2.11 9.07 -14.21
CA SER A 67 1.52 10.40 -14.40
C SER A 67 0.00 10.35 -14.29
N THR A 68 -0.65 9.38 -14.94
CA THR A 68 -2.10 9.19 -14.87
C THR A 68 -2.56 8.95 -13.43
N PHE A 69 -1.86 8.08 -12.70
CA PHE A 69 -2.12 7.86 -11.28
C PHE A 69 -2.02 9.14 -10.46
N LYS A 70 -0.92 9.90 -10.63
CA LYS A 70 -0.68 11.16 -9.92
C LYS A 70 -1.77 12.18 -10.23
N SER A 71 -2.18 12.31 -11.48
CA SER A 71 -3.24 13.24 -11.88
C SER A 71 -4.55 12.92 -11.17
N TYR A 72 -5.01 11.66 -11.19
CA TYR A 72 -6.25 11.29 -10.50
C TYR A 72 -6.17 11.46 -8.99
N LEU A 73 -5.04 11.11 -8.37
CA LEU A 73 -4.83 11.35 -6.94
C LEU A 73 -4.92 12.83 -6.61
N HIS A 74 -4.18 13.68 -7.32
CA HIS A 74 -4.19 15.13 -7.10
C HIS A 74 -5.58 15.74 -7.27
N ILE A 75 -6.31 15.35 -8.32
CA ILE A 75 -7.66 15.83 -8.59
C ILE A 75 -8.58 15.40 -7.45
N ALA A 76 -8.55 14.12 -7.07
CA ALA A 76 -9.43 13.59 -6.02
C ALA A 76 -9.15 14.27 -4.67
N SER A 77 -7.88 14.40 -4.27
CA SER A 77 -7.49 15.07 -3.03
C SER A 77 -7.88 16.55 -2.98
N LEU A 78 -7.72 17.29 -4.08
CA LEU A 78 -8.13 18.70 -4.13
C LEU A 78 -9.65 18.87 -4.22
N ALA A 79 -10.33 18.03 -4.99
CA ALA A 79 -11.79 18.03 -5.08
C ALA A 79 -12.42 17.76 -3.71
N HIS A 80 -11.89 16.78 -2.97
CA HIS A 80 -12.27 16.52 -1.58
C HIS A 80 -12.10 17.77 -0.71
N ARG A 81 -10.93 18.41 -0.77
CA ARG A 81 -10.61 19.60 0.01
C ARG A 81 -11.50 20.81 -0.33
N PHE A 82 -11.91 20.96 -1.58
CA PHE A 82 -12.75 22.06 -2.06
C PHE A 82 -14.26 21.76 -2.03
N GLY A 83 -14.67 20.56 -1.58
CA GLY A 83 -16.07 20.16 -1.55
C GLY A 83 -16.70 19.94 -2.94
N MET A 84 -15.89 19.48 -3.90
CA MET A 84 -16.32 19.21 -5.29
C MET A 84 -16.65 17.72 -5.45
N TYR A 85 -17.76 17.29 -4.86
CA TYR A 85 -18.08 15.86 -4.67
C TYR A 85 -18.14 15.06 -5.97
N GLU A 86 -18.74 15.59 -7.03
CA GLU A 86 -18.86 14.88 -8.31
C GLU A 86 -17.50 14.65 -8.97
N ILE A 87 -16.58 15.61 -8.82
CA ILE A 87 -15.21 15.50 -9.34
C ILE A 87 -14.40 14.52 -8.50
N GLU A 88 -14.55 14.58 -7.18
CA GLU A 88 -13.91 13.63 -6.26
C GLU A 88 -14.33 12.21 -6.60
N GLU A 89 -15.63 11.95 -6.72
CA GLU A 89 -16.19 10.63 -7.04
C GLU A 89 -15.67 10.12 -8.38
N TRP A 90 -15.70 10.95 -9.42
CA TRP A 90 -15.18 10.60 -10.74
C TRP A 90 -13.68 10.27 -10.68
N ALA A 91 -12.87 11.13 -10.07
CA ALA A 91 -11.42 10.96 -10.00
C ALA A 91 -11.05 9.73 -9.17
N LEU A 92 -11.75 9.49 -8.06
CA LEU A 92 -11.58 8.32 -7.22
C LEU A 92 -11.93 7.03 -7.98
N ALA A 93 -12.99 7.03 -8.79
CA ALA A 93 -13.34 5.89 -9.62
C ALA A 93 -12.22 5.56 -10.63
N GLN A 94 -11.64 6.57 -11.30
CA GLN A 94 -10.50 6.36 -12.19
C GLN A 94 -9.25 5.91 -11.43
N PHE A 95 -8.97 6.52 -10.28
CA PHE A 95 -7.86 6.14 -9.40
C PHE A 95 -7.93 4.66 -8.99
N ARG A 96 -9.10 4.18 -8.59
CA ARG A 96 -9.36 2.77 -8.25
C ARG A 96 -9.21 1.84 -9.46
N LYS A 97 -9.66 2.27 -10.65
CA LYS A 97 -9.43 1.52 -11.90
C LYS A 97 -7.94 1.35 -12.16
N VAL A 98 -7.13 2.39 -11.95
CA VAL A 98 -5.67 2.32 -12.08
C VAL A 98 -5.07 1.34 -11.06
N LEU A 99 -5.49 1.43 -9.79
CA LEU A 99 -5.02 0.55 -8.70
C LEU A 99 -5.37 -0.94 -8.87
N SER A 100 -6.36 -1.29 -9.70
CA SER A 100 -6.83 -2.67 -9.89
C SER A 100 -5.78 -3.67 -10.42
N SER A 101 -4.68 -3.16 -11.00
CA SER A 101 -3.52 -3.94 -11.46
C SER A 101 -2.20 -3.47 -10.80
N PRO A 102 -1.97 -3.81 -9.52
CA PRO A 102 -0.79 -3.35 -8.78
C PRO A 102 0.52 -3.90 -9.34
N GLU A 103 0.52 -5.03 -10.05
CA GLU A 103 1.73 -5.64 -10.62
C GLU A 103 2.34 -4.80 -11.73
N TYR A 104 1.49 -4.24 -12.59
CA TYR A 104 1.89 -3.35 -13.67
C TYR A 104 2.43 -2.05 -13.08
N LEU A 105 1.65 -1.44 -12.18
CA LEU A 105 2.05 -0.22 -11.48
C LEU A 105 3.35 -0.38 -10.70
N ALA A 106 3.58 -1.52 -10.05
CA ALA A 106 4.83 -1.83 -9.35
C ALA A 106 6.05 -1.88 -10.29
N GLY A 107 5.85 -2.03 -11.60
CA GLY A 107 6.92 -1.91 -12.59
C GLY A 107 7.37 -0.46 -12.85
N LEU A 108 6.54 0.52 -12.51
CA LEU A 108 6.79 1.93 -12.79
C LEU A 108 7.71 2.59 -11.76
N SER A 109 8.21 3.77 -12.10
CA SER A 109 9.00 4.59 -11.17
C SER A 109 8.08 5.33 -10.20
N TRP A 110 8.38 5.21 -8.90
CA TRP A 110 7.65 5.84 -7.80
C TRP A 110 8.63 6.51 -6.85
N GLY A 111 8.29 7.72 -6.40
CA GLY A 111 8.91 8.31 -5.22
C GLY A 111 8.13 7.94 -3.95
N SER A 112 8.80 8.05 -2.80
CA SER A 112 8.21 7.79 -1.49
C SER A 112 7.06 8.76 -1.21
N ALA A 113 7.26 10.05 -1.49
CA ALA A 113 6.27 11.09 -1.26
C ALA A 113 4.94 10.80 -1.95
N GLU A 114 4.93 10.37 -3.21
CA GLU A 114 3.67 10.19 -3.94
C GLU A 114 2.90 8.94 -3.48
N LEU A 115 3.61 7.90 -3.04
CA LEU A 115 2.98 6.71 -2.46
C LEU A 115 2.41 7.01 -1.07
N LEU A 116 3.08 7.86 -0.29
CA LEU A 116 2.61 8.30 1.02
C LEU A 116 1.44 9.30 0.91
N ASP A 117 1.47 10.23 -0.03
CA ASP A 117 0.35 11.13 -0.34
C ASP A 117 -0.90 10.30 -0.71
N ALA A 118 -0.73 9.24 -1.51
CA ALA A 118 -1.82 8.32 -1.87
C ALA A 118 -2.42 7.63 -0.63
N LEU A 119 -1.54 7.16 0.26
CA LEU A 119 -1.91 6.47 1.49
C LEU A 119 -2.58 7.40 2.51
N GLU A 120 -2.16 8.66 2.57
CA GLU A 120 -2.80 9.68 3.40
C GLU A 120 -4.20 9.99 2.88
N TYR A 121 -4.32 10.21 1.57
CA TYR A 121 -5.62 10.45 0.93
C TYR A 121 -6.59 9.29 1.14
N SER A 122 -6.15 8.03 1.02
CA SER A 122 -7.03 6.87 1.20
C SER A 122 -7.63 6.76 2.61
N LYS A 123 -6.99 7.37 3.62
CA LYS A 123 -7.50 7.43 4.99
C LYS A 123 -8.63 8.45 5.17
N LEU A 124 -8.80 9.38 4.25
CA LEU A 124 -9.88 10.38 4.29
C LEU A 124 -11.22 9.83 3.76
N LEU A 125 -11.16 8.81 2.90
CA LEU A 125 -12.33 8.23 2.23
C LEU A 125 -13.32 7.58 3.21
N SER A 126 -14.55 7.30 2.77
CA SER A 126 -15.53 6.53 3.56
C SER A 126 -15.19 5.03 3.60
N ASP A 127 -14.72 4.48 2.48
CA ASP A 127 -14.21 3.10 2.36
C ASP A 127 -12.68 3.10 2.50
N ARG A 128 -12.22 3.41 3.72
CA ARG A 128 -10.79 3.60 4.02
C ARG A 128 -9.98 2.34 3.82
N SER A 129 -10.54 1.18 4.15
CA SER A 129 -9.79 -0.06 4.28
C SER A 129 -9.40 -0.65 2.93
N ASP A 130 -10.31 -0.74 1.96
CA ASP A 130 -10.01 -1.37 0.67
C ASP A 130 -8.99 -0.57 -0.15
N THR A 131 -9.18 0.75 -0.28
CA THR A 131 -8.25 1.60 -1.06
C THR A 131 -6.87 1.65 -0.40
N THR A 132 -6.82 1.75 0.94
CA THR A 132 -5.56 1.71 1.70
C THR A 132 -4.83 0.37 1.48
N ARG A 133 -5.54 -0.76 1.52
CA ARG A 133 -4.97 -2.09 1.26
C ARG A 133 -4.41 -2.22 -0.15
N GLN A 134 -5.11 -1.69 -1.15
CA GLN A 134 -4.63 -1.70 -2.53
C GLN A 134 -3.33 -0.90 -2.68
N ILE A 135 -3.23 0.28 -2.06
CA ILE A 135 -2.01 1.10 -2.07
C ILE A 135 -0.87 0.38 -1.32
N ARG A 136 -1.13 -0.20 -0.14
CA ARG A 136 -0.14 -1.03 0.57
C ARG A 136 0.34 -2.20 -0.29
N GLY A 137 -0.57 -2.87 -0.98
CA GLY A 137 -0.26 -3.97 -1.90
C GLY A 137 0.63 -3.53 -3.07
N LEU A 138 0.35 -2.36 -3.66
CA LEU A 138 1.20 -1.74 -4.69
C LEU A 138 2.62 -1.47 -4.16
N ILE A 139 2.73 -0.82 -2.99
CA ILE A 139 4.02 -0.54 -2.36
C ILE A 139 4.77 -1.83 -2.06
N GLY A 140 4.07 -2.83 -1.52
CA GLY A 140 4.62 -4.16 -1.24
C GLY A 140 5.17 -4.85 -2.48
N CYS A 141 4.40 -4.87 -3.57
CA CYS A 141 4.83 -5.43 -4.85
C CYS A 141 6.05 -4.68 -5.41
N ARG A 142 6.09 -3.35 -5.28
CA ARG A 142 7.23 -2.54 -5.75
C ARG A 142 8.50 -2.86 -4.99
N LEU A 143 8.43 -2.97 -3.66
CA LEU A 143 9.57 -3.23 -2.79
C LEU A 143 10.01 -4.72 -2.81
N GLN A 144 9.12 -5.63 -3.20
CA GLN A 144 9.44 -7.05 -3.40
C GLN A 144 10.21 -7.30 -4.70
N LYS A 145 9.97 -6.53 -5.77
CA LYS A 145 10.70 -6.63 -7.06
C LYS A 145 12.19 -6.24 -6.99
N LEU A 146 12.75 -6.10 -5.80
CA LEU A 146 14.19 -6.07 -5.57
C LEU A 146 14.75 -7.47 -5.85
N VAL A 147 14.93 -7.77 -7.14
CA VAL A 147 15.50 -9.03 -7.64
C VAL A 147 16.95 -9.15 -7.13
N PRO A 148 17.43 -10.36 -6.79
CA PRO A 148 18.85 -10.60 -6.57
C PRO A 148 19.66 -10.02 -7.74
N GLU A 149 20.80 -9.39 -7.44
CA GLU A 149 21.61 -8.51 -8.31
C GLU A 149 22.01 -9.07 -9.70
N GLN A 150 21.69 -10.33 -10.01
CA GLN A 150 22.20 -11.07 -11.16
C GLN A 150 21.30 -11.05 -12.42
N ALA A 151 20.04 -10.61 -12.36
CA ALA A 151 19.10 -10.81 -13.49
C ALA A 151 18.43 -9.57 -14.08
N GLN A 152 18.46 -8.41 -13.43
CA GLN A 152 17.82 -7.18 -13.93
C GLN A 152 18.62 -5.93 -13.57
N GLY A 153 18.70 -5.01 -14.54
CA GLY A 153 19.62 -3.87 -14.55
C GLY A 153 19.79 -3.18 -13.20
N PHE A 154 21.06 -3.07 -12.77
CA PHE A 154 21.53 -2.46 -11.51
C PHE A 154 20.76 -1.20 -11.08
N LEU A 155 20.39 -0.33 -12.03
CA LEU A 155 19.68 0.93 -11.78
C LEU A 155 18.25 0.75 -11.25
N ILE A 156 17.49 -0.25 -11.72
CA ILE A 156 16.11 -0.49 -11.26
C ILE A 156 16.13 -0.95 -9.80
N ASN A 157 17.12 -1.76 -9.45
CA ASN A 157 17.35 -2.23 -8.09
C ASN A 157 17.72 -1.07 -7.16
N LEU A 158 18.58 -0.16 -7.61
CA LEU A 158 18.96 1.02 -6.84
C LEU A 158 17.75 1.91 -6.51
N ALA A 159 16.91 2.26 -7.48
CA ALA A 159 15.75 3.12 -7.24
C ALA A 159 14.75 2.53 -6.20
N ALA A 160 14.55 1.21 -6.22
CA ALA A 160 13.69 0.55 -5.23
C ALA A 160 14.38 0.42 -3.85
N LYS A 161 15.72 0.29 -3.79
CA LYS A 161 16.50 0.35 -2.54
C LYS A 161 16.45 1.76 -1.91
N GLU A 162 16.55 2.81 -2.72
CA GLU A 162 16.38 4.20 -2.27
C GLU A 162 14.95 4.42 -1.73
N LEU A 163 13.93 3.98 -2.47
CA LEU A 163 12.54 4.05 -2.00
C LEU A 163 12.33 3.32 -0.66
N LEU A 164 12.94 2.14 -0.50
CA LEU A 164 12.87 1.37 0.74
C LEU A 164 13.52 2.11 1.91
N LEU A 165 14.69 2.70 1.69
CA LEU A 165 15.38 3.52 2.68
C LEU A 165 14.53 4.74 3.06
N ASP A 166 14.07 5.52 2.08
CA ASP A 166 13.23 6.71 2.32
C ASP A 166 12.00 6.38 3.18
N MET A 167 11.32 5.27 2.89
CA MET A 167 10.17 4.82 3.67
C MET A 167 10.54 4.39 5.08
N TYR A 168 11.67 3.69 5.25
CA TYR A 168 12.14 3.26 6.57
C TYR A 168 12.60 4.44 7.45
N GLU A 169 13.18 5.47 6.84
CA GLU A 169 13.63 6.67 7.54
C GLU A 169 12.49 7.64 7.87
N ASN A 170 11.33 7.49 7.23
CA ASN A 170 10.15 8.28 7.52
C ASN A 170 9.57 7.93 8.90
N SER A 171 9.91 8.74 9.91
CA SER A 171 9.44 8.56 11.29
C SER A 171 7.92 8.63 11.45
N ALA A 172 7.22 9.38 10.59
CA ALA A 172 5.77 9.51 10.64
C ALA A 172 5.05 8.26 10.11
N LEU A 173 5.70 7.47 9.26
CA LEU A 173 5.11 6.26 8.69
C LEU A 173 4.72 5.26 9.77
N LYS A 174 5.59 5.08 10.77
CA LYS A 174 5.33 4.15 11.88
C LYS A 174 4.05 4.48 12.65
N GLY A 175 3.83 5.76 12.96
CA GLY A 175 2.65 6.22 13.70
C GLY A 175 1.39 6.27 12.84
N SER A 176 1.54 6.63 11.57
CA SER A 176 0.39 6.80 10.65
C SER A 176 -0.06 5.51 10.00
N ASP A 177 0.83 4.54 9.77
CA ASP A 177 0.54 3.27 9.12
C ASP A 177 1.43 2.12 9.64
N PRO A 178 1.12 1.56 10.82
CA PRO A 178 1.90 0.48 11.41
C PRO A 178 2.05 -0.77 10.51
N PRO A 179 1.00 -1.25 9.80
CA PRO A 179 1.15 -2.37 8.87
C PRO A 179 2.19 -2.10 7.78
N LEU A 180 2.14 -0.94 7.12
CA LEU A 180 3.11 -0.63 6.07
C LEU A 180 4.53 -0.48 6.64
N PHE A 181 4.69 0.20 7.78
CA PHE A 181 6.00 0.31 8.42
C PHE A 181 6.57 -1.06 8.80
N GLY A 182 5.75 -1.97 9.34
CA GLY A 182 6.18 -3.32 9.68
C GLY A 182 6.64 -4.12 8.47
N PHE A 183 5.98 -3.96 7.33
CA PHE A 183 6.45 -4.53 6.06
C PHE A 183 7.79 -3.92 5.62
N VAL A 184 7.92 -2.59 5.65
CA VAL A 184 9.16 -1.87 5.31
C VAL A 184 10.32 -2.31 6.21
N PHE A 185 10.08 -2.42 7.52
CA PHE A 185 11.03 -2.96 8.49
C PHE A 185 11.46 -4.40 8.14
N CYS A 186 10.50 -5.27 7.84
CA CYS A 186 10.76 -6.64 7.42
C CYS A 186 11.62 -6.68 6.13
N ALA A 187 11.32 -5.79 5.18
CA ALA A 187 12.07 -5.69 3.93
C ALA A 187 13.51 -5.23 4.17
N VAL A 188 13.74 -4.18 4.97
CA VAL A 188 15.09 -3.73 5.35
C VAL A 188 15.86 -4.82 6.09
N LEU A 189 15.22 -5.51 7.05
CA LEU A 189 15.84 -6.59 7.80
C LEU A 189 16.28 -7.74 6.88
N SER A 190 15.44 -8.10 5.91
CA SER A 190 15.72 -9.20 4.96
C SER A 190 16.95 -9.00 4.08
N GLU A 191 17.39 -7.75 3.87
CA GLU A 191 18.57 -7.43 3.07
C GLU A 191 19.87 -7.84 3.77
N GLY A 192 19.85 -7.91 5.10
CA GLY A 192 20.98 -8.33 5.92
C GLY A 192 22.10 -7.29 6.04
N TYR A 193 23.00 -7.54 7.00
CA TYR A 193 24.00 -6.57 7.46
C TYR A 193 25.07 -6.15 6.45
N ARG A 194 25.28 -6.95 5.39
CA ARG A 194 26.23 -6.65 4.32
C ARG A 194 25.61 -5.85 3.18
N SER A 195 24.31 -5.56 3.24
CA SER A 195 23.61 -4.87 2.16
C SER A 195 23.96 -3.39 2.08
N PHE A 196 23.80 -2.83 0.87
CA PHE A 196 23.83 -1.39 0.61
C PHE A 196 22.90 -0.61 1.55
N ILE A 197 21.70 -1.16 1.81
CA ILE A 197 20.69 -0.53 2.68
C ILE A 197 21.25 -0.35 4.08
N TRP A 198 21.79 -1.41 4.69
CA TRP A 198 22.34 -1.34 6.04
C TRP A 198 23.56 -0.43 6.14
N ALA A 199 24.40 -0.38 5.10
CA ALA A 199 25.55 0.53 5.06
C ALA A 199 25.16 2.01 5.18
N ARG A 200 23.94 2.38 4.77
CA ARG A 200 23.43 3.76 4.87
C ARG A 200 22.70 4.07 6.18
N LEU A 201 22.46 3.08 7.03
CA LEU A 201 21.77 3.27 8.30
C LEU A 201 22.72 3.73 9.41
N THR A 202 22.17 4.52 10.34
CA THR A 202 22.87 4.90 11.57
C THR A 202 23.25 3.68 12.41
N VAL A 203 24.25 3.83 13.29
CA VAL A 203 24.70 2.74 14.18
C VAL A 203 23.55 2.22 15.04
N ASP A 204 22.72 3.11 15.60
CA ASP A 204 21.54 2.76 16.40
C ASP A 204 20.52 1.91 15.61
N LYS A 205 20.17 2.33 14.39
CA LYS A 205 19.24 1.56 13.53
C LYS A 205 19.80 0.17 13.20
N ARG A 206 21.10 0.07 12.90
CA ARG A 206 21.77 -1.23 12.64
C ARG A 206 21.74 -2.14 13.88
N ALA A 207 22.00 -1.60 15.07
CA ALA A 207 21.94 -2.37 16.31
C ALA A 207 20.53 -2.93 16.56
N LYS A 208 19.48 -2.14 16.32
CA LYS A 208 18.08 -2.59 16.40
C LYS A 208 17.77 -3.72 15.44
N LEU A 209 18.22 -3.60 14.18
CA LEU A 209 18.02 -4.66 13.17
C LEU A 209 18.76 -5.95 13.53
N LEU A 210 19.99 -5.87 14.07
CA LEU A 210 20.73 -7.05 14.53
C LEU A 210 20.00 -7.77 15.67
N ALA A 211 19.53 -7.03 16.67
CA ALA A 211 18.79 -7.62 17.77
C ALA A 211 17.44 -8.19 17.31
N ALA A 212 16.75 -7.52 16.37
CA ALA A 212 15.54 -8.06 15.77
C ALA A 212 15.80 -9.35 15.00
N GLN A 213 16.91 -9.44 14.26
CA GLN A 213 17.32 -10.66 13.58
C GLN A 213 17.48 -11.83 14.55
N VAL A 214 18.09 -11.61 15.72
CA VAL A 214 18.25 -12.64 16.75
C VAL A 214 16.91 -13.10 17.29
N TYR A 215 16.00 -12.17 17.61
CA TYR A 215 14.68 -12.54 18.13
C TYR A 215 13.82 -13.26 17.07
N LEU A 216 13.91 -12.84 15.82
CA LEU A 216 13.08 -13.36 14.72
C LEU A 216 13.69 -14.60 14.02
N THR A 217 14.71 -15.24 14.61
CA THR A 217 15.32 -16.47 14.09
C THR A 217 15.34 -17.57 15.17
N PRO A 218 14.53 -18.64 15.05
CA PRO A 218 13.49 -18.84 14.04
C PRO A 218 12.32 -17.85 14.21
N LEU A 219 11.45 -17.76 13.20
CA LEU A 219 10.28 -16.88 13.29
C LEU A 219 9.30 -17.37 14.37
N PRO A 220 8.87 -16.50 15.30
CA PRO A 220 7.85 -16.85 16.29
C PRO A 220 6.45 -16.83 15.65
N LEU A 221 6.11 -17.89 14.93
CA LEU A 221 4.94 -17.94 14.03
C LEU A 221 3.62 -17.52 14.69
N SER A 222 3.34 -18.03 15.89
CA SER A 222 2.10 -17.70 16.61
C SER A 222 2.10 -16.27 17.16
N GLU A 223 3.26 -15.73 17.58
CA GLU A 223 3.34 -14.33 18.00
C GLU A 223 3.14 -13.35 16.84
N LEU A 224 3.50 -13.78 15.62
CA LEU A 224 3.33 -13.04 14.38
C LEU A 224 1.97 -13.29 13.69
N HIS A 225 1.09 -14.09 14.30
CA HIS A 225 -0.21 -14.46 13.73
C HIS A 225 -0.10 -15.11 12.34
N LEU A 226 0.88 -16.00 12.15
CA LEU A 226 1.14 -16.69 10.87
C LEU A 226 0.50 -18.08 10.78
N ASP A 227 -0.31 -18.48 11.76
CA ASP A 227 -0.92 -19.82 11.83
C ASP A 227 -1.83 -20.11 10.62
N TRP A 228 -2.40 -19.06 10.02
CA TRP A 228 -3.20 -19.13 8.79
C TRP A 228 -2.43 -19.67 7.58
N ILE A 229 -1.10 -19.54 7.55
CA ILE A 229 -0.27 -20.06 6.47
C ILE A 229 -0.18 -21.58 6.55
N GLN A 230 -0.15 -22.12 7.78
CA GLN A 230 -0.09 -23.56 8.03
C GLN A 230 -1.48 -24.21 7.90
N THR A 231 -2.53 -23.47 8.24
CA THR A 231 -3.93 -23.95 8.25
C THR A 231 -4.84 -23.03 7.44
N PRO A 232 -4.86 -23.16 6.10
CA PRO A 232 -5.70 -22.32 5.23
C PRO A 232 -7.20 -22.51 5.44
N THR A 233 -7.64 -23.57 6.13
CA THR A 233 -9.03 -23.77 6.53
C THR A 233 -9.57 -22.63 7.39
N ASN A 234 -8.72 -22.03 8.24
CA ASN A 234 -9.13 -20.90 9.10
C ASN A 234 -9.48 -19.65 8.28
N LEU A 235 -8.76 -19.41 7.18
CA LEU A 235 -9.05 -18.35 6.20
C LEU A 235 -10.39 -18.60 5.50
N ALA A 236 -10.65 -19.85 5.13
CA ALA A 236 -11.90 -20.24 4.51
C ALA A 236 -13.08 -20.09 5.48
N ASP A 237 -12.93 -20.50 6.74
CA ASP A 237 -13.99 -20.43 7.74
C ASP A 237 -14.36 -18.98 8.12
N ALA A 238 -13.38 -18.08 8.19
CA ALA A 238 -13.65 -16.64 8.35
C ALA A 238 -14.52 -16.06 7.21
N VAL A 239 -14.43 -16.66 6.01
CA VAL A 239 -15.24 -16.26 4.85
C VAL A 239 -16.65 -16.90 4.89
N LYS A 240 -16.84 -18.05 5.55
CA LYS A 240 -18.16 -18.67 5.76
C LYS A 240 -19.11 -17.77 6.56
N GLU A 241 -18.57 -17.09 7.57
CA GLU A 241 -19.38 -16.24 8.46
C GLU A 241 -19.82 -14.95 7.75
N ALA A 242 -19.00 -14.45 6.83
CA ALA A 242 -19.25 -13.21 6.11
C ALA A 242 -20.22 -13.37 4.92
N ASP A 243 -20.27 -14.54 4.28
CA ASP A 243 -21.11 -14.78 3.09
C ASP A 243 -21.91 -16.08 3.19
N ARG A 244 -23.22 -15.95 3.47
CA ARG A 244 -24.18 -17.09 3.52
C ARG A 244 -24.50 -17.68 2.14
N SER A 245 -23.76 -17.32 1.09
CA SER A 245 -24.04 -17.81 -0.26
C SER A 245 -23.79 -19.31 -0.39
N ARG A 246 -24.67 -20.00 -1.12
CA ARG A 246 -24.58 -21.45 -1.43
C ARG A 246 -23.31 -21.84 -2.20
N CYS A 247 -22.52 -20.88 -2.69
CA CYS A 247 -21.32 -21.14 -3.48
C CYS A 247 -20.05 -21.31 -2.63
N PHE A 248 -20.14 -21.03 -1.33
CA PHE A 248 -18.99 -21.03 -0.43
C PHE A 248 -18.22 -22.37 -0.43
N ALA A 249 -18.92 -23.51 -0.33
CA ALA A 249 -18.26 -24.81 -0.21
C ALA A 249 -17.31 -25.10 -1.39
N ALA A 250 -17.77 -24.81 -2.61
CA ALA A 250 -16.96 -24.95 -3.80
C ALA A 250 -15.78 -23.96 -3.83
N CYS A 251 -16.01 -22.67 -3.52
CA CYS A 251 -14.92 -21.68 -3.46
C CYS A 251 -13.85 -22.08 -2.44
N SER A 252 -14.26 -22.49 -1.25
CA SER A 252 -13.39 -22.94 -0.15
C SER A 252 -12.55 -24.14 -0.54
N GLU A 253 -13.17 -25.13 -1.19
CA GLU A 253 -12.50 -26.33 -1.63
C GLU A 253 -11.42 -25.98 -2.66
N ILE A 254 -11.77 -25.20 -3.68
CA ILE A 254 -10.85 -24.77 -4.73
C ILE A 254 -9.73 -23.90 -4.16
N PHE A 255 -10.05 -22.99 -3.26
CA PHE A 255 -9.06 -22.18 -2.58
C PHE A 255 -8.06 -23.06 -1.83
N THR A 256 -8.55 -23.96 -0.98
CA THR A 256 -7.71 -24.78 -0.11
C THR A 256 -6.90 -25.83 -0.88
N GLN A 257 -7.48 -26.46 -1.90
CA GLN A 257 -6.85 -27.58 -2.61
C GLN A 257 -5.99 -27.13 -3.80
N LYS A 258 -6.29 -25.99 -4.43
CA LYS A 258 -5.64 -25.56 -5.67
C LYS A 258 -4.95 -24.20 -5.56
N ILE A 259 -5.69 -23.16 -5.19
CA ILE A 259 -5.17 -21.79 -5.31
C ILE A 259 -4.14 -21.49 -4.21
N PHE A 260 -4.46 -21.84 -2.97
CA PHE A 260 -3.58 -21.59 -1.83
C PHE A 260 -2.27 -22.37 -1.95
N PRO A 261 -2.24 -23.69 -2.24
CA PRO A 261 -0.97 -24.42 -2.41
C PRO A 261 -0.15 -23.96 -3.62
N ALA A 262 -0.80 -23.41 -4.65
CA ALA A 262 -0.09 -22.85 -5.81
C ALA A 262 0.66 -21.55 -5.47
N SER A 263 0.15 -20.76 -4.51
CA SER A 263 0.80 -19.51 -4.07
C SER A 263 1.71 -19.74 -2.86
N PHE A 264 1.21 -20.46 -1.86
CA PHE A 264 1.89 -20.78 -0.60
C PHE A 264 2.31 -22.25 -0.61
N ASN A 265 3.26 -22.58 -1.48
CA ASN A 265 3.71 -23.96 -1.67
C ASN A 265 4.51 -24.49 -0.46
N LYS A 266 4.83 -25.80 -0.48
CA LYS A 266 5.61 -26.45 0.60
C LYS A 266 6.99 -25.81 0.81
N GLU A 267 7.62 -25.33 -0.26
CA GLU A 267 8.92 -24.66 -0.19
C GLU A 267 8.81 -23.35 0.60
N TYR A 268 7.78 -22.54 0.32
CA TYR A 268 7.52 -21.31 1.06
C TYR A 268 7.30 -21.57 2.55
N SER A 269 6.46 -22.56 2.90
CA SER A 269 6.23 -22.93 4.29
C SER A 269 7.50 -23.43 4.99
N SER A 270 8.35 -24.18 4.28
CA SER A 270 9.65 -24.63 4.79
C SER A 270 10.61 -23.46 5.03
N ARG A 271 10.65 -22.48 4.13
CA ARG A 271 11.47 -21.27 4.31
C ARG A 271 10.98 -20.43 5.49
N LEU A 272 9.66 -20.31 5.65
CA LEU A 272 9.06 -19.58 6.76
C LEU A 272 9.39 -20.22 8.12
N ALA A 273 9.43 -21.55 8.18
CA ALA A 273 9.80 -22.33 9.36
C ALA A 273 11.31 -22.59 9.50
N SER A 274 12.16 -21.91 8.72
CA SER A 274 13.59 -22.14 8.74
C SER A 274 14.25 -21.54 9.99
N ASP A 275 15.15 -22.31 10.60
CA ASP A 275 16.03 -21.83 11.68
C ASP A 275 17.23 -21.03 11.16
N SER A 276 17.39 -20.94 9.83
CA SER A 276 18.49 -20.18 9.23
C SER A 276 18.23 -18.68 9.31
N PRO A 277 19.24 -17.86 9.68
CA PRO A 277 19.09 -16.41 9.78
C PRO A 277 18.53 -15.80 8.49
N LEU A 278 17.58 -14.89 8.65
CA LEU A 278 16.93 -14.12 7.57
C LEU A 278 16.11 -14.95 6.57
N VAL A 279 16.14 -16.29 6.56
CA VAL A 279 15.38 -17.09 5.59
C VAL A 279 13.88 -16.93 5.80
N GLY A 280 13.41 -17.02 7.04
CA GLY A 280 12.01 -16.77 7.39
C GLY A 280 11.58 -15.32 7.11
N ILE A 281 12.40 -14.33 7.49
CA ILE A 281 12.14 -12.91 7.23
C ILE A 281 12.06 -12.61 5.71
N SER A 282 12.94 -13.23 4.93
CA SER A 282 12.92 -13.13 3.47
C SER A 282 11.69 -13.80 2.85
N ALA A 283 11.12 -14.81 3.50
CA ALA A 283 9.83 -15.37 3.12
C ALA A 283 8.68 -14.40 3.44
N LEU A 284 8.65 -13.80 4.63
CA LEU A 284 7.63 -12.81 5.02
C LEU A 284 7.56 -11.61 4.07
N ARG A 285 8.71 -11.14 3.59
CA ARG A 285 8.77 -10.07 2.58
C ARG A 285 8.03 -10.41 1.28
N GLN A 286 7.87 -11.70 0.95
CA GLN A 286 7.18 -12.12 -0.27
C GLN A 286 5.65 -12.11 -0.14
N LEU A 287 5.10 -11.92 1.06
CA LEU A 287 3.65 -11.96 1.29
C LEU A 287 2.83 -11.06 0.34
N PRO A 288 3.19 -9.79 0.07
CA PRO A 288 2.44 -8.96 -0.88
C PRO A 288 2.37 -9.55 -2.30
N TYR A 289 3.47 -10.16 -2.75
CA TYR A 289 3.53 -10.82 -4.05
C TYR A 289 2.66 -12.08 -4.06
N LEU A 290 2.76 -12.93 -3.03
CA LEU A 290 1.95 -14.15 -2.92
C LEU A 290 0.45 -13.86 -2.80
N ARG A 291 0.10 -12.80 -2.07
CA ARG A 291 -1.27 -12.27 -1.98
C ARG A 291 -1.78 -11.85 -3.35
N GLN A 292 -0.97 -11.15 -4.15
CA GLN A 292 -1.37 -10.75 -5.49
C GLN A 292 -1.49 -11.93 -6.46
N ALA A 293 -0.56 -12.88 -6.42
CA ALA A 293 -0.62 -14.13 -7.19
C ALA A 293 -1.90 -14.92 -6.86
N THR A 294 -2.26 -15.01 -5.58
CA THR A 294 -3.50 -15.64 -5.11
C THR A 294 -4.73 -14.96 -5.69
N ILE A 295 -4.78 -13.62 -5.70
CA ILE A 295 -5.89 -12.86 -6.27
C ILE A 295 -6.01 -13.07 -7.78
N ASN A 296 -4.89 -13.13 -8.50
CA ASN A 296 -4.90 -13.40 -9.93
C ASN A 296 -5.43 -14.79 -10.24
N LEU A 297 -5.01 -15.81 -9.47
CA LEU A 297 -5.54 -17.18 -9.59
C LEU A 297 -7.04 -17.25 -9.26
N LEU A 298 -7.50 -16.53 -8.22
CA LEU A 298 -8.93 -16.42 -7.89
C LEU A 298 -9.75 -15.80 -9.03
N ARG A 299 -9.22 -14.76 -9.70
CA ARG A 299 -9.88 -14.11 -10.84
C ARG A 299 -9.96 -15.00 -12.08
N GLN A 300 -9.00 -15.90 -12.27
CA GLN A 300 -8.90 -16.76 -13.45
C GLN A 300 -9.70 -18.06 -13.34
N ASP A 301 -9.97 -18.56 -12.13
CA ASP A 301 -10.68 -19.84 -11.97
C ASP A 301 -12.20 -19.65 -12.10
N PRO A 302 -12.86 -20.23 -13.12
CA PRO A 302 -14.27 -20.01 -13.41
C PRO A 302 -15.22 -20.57 -12.34
N ARG A 303 -14.71 -21.44 -11.47
CA ARG A 303 -15.48 -22.06 -10.39
C ARG A 303 -15.51 -21.19 -9.13
N VAL A 304 -14.64 -20.18 -9.03
CA VAL A 304 -14.70 -19.16 -7.98
C VAL A 304 -15.92 -18.29 -8.26
N CYS A 305 -16.81 -18.20 -7.28
CA CYS A 305 -18.06 -17.47 -7.43
C CYS A 305 -17.79 -16.00 -7.74
N LYS A 306 -18.43 -15.50 -8.81
CA LYS A 306 -18.48 -14.06 -9.11
C LYS A 306 -19.22 -13.25 -8.04
N ARG A 307 -19.95 -13.90 -7.12
CA ARG A 307 -20.77 -13.25 -6.07
C ARG A 307 -20.00 -12.93 -4.78
N GLY A 308 -18.67 -12.73 -4.85
CA GLY A 308 -17.93 -12.12 -3.75
C GLY A 308 -17.03 -13.05 -2.92
N CYS A 309 -17.00 -14.38 -3.16
CA CYS A 309 -16.09 -15.24 -2.40
C CYS A 309 -14.61 -14.85 -2.60
N GLY A 310 -14.24 -14.40 -3.82
CA GLY A 310 -12.89 -13.90 -4.10
C GLY A 310 -12.53 -12.61 -3.35
N SER A 311 -13.48 -11.67 -3.17
CA SER A 311 -13.25 -10.46 -2.38
C SER A 311 -13.11 -10.79 -0.90
N SER A 312 -13.94 -11.67 -0.35
CA SER A 312 -13.86 -12.06 1.06
C SER A 312 -12.54 -12.79 1.39
N ILE A 313 -12.07 -13.68 0.51
CA ILE A 313 -10.76 -14.33 0.67
C ILE A 313 -9.63 -13.30 0.64
N ARG A 314 -9.66 -12.38 -0.32
CA ARG A 314 -8.69 -11.28 -0.41
C ARG A 314 -8.68 -10.45 0.86
N ASP A 315 -9.84 -10.05 1.35
CA ASP A 315 -9.96 -9.19 2.53
C ASP A 315 -9.47 -9.91 3.79
N SER A 316 -9.70 -11.22 3.89
CA SER A 316 -9.19 -12.06 4.98
C SER A 316 -7.66 -12.19 4.93
N LEU A 317 -7.07 -12.42 3.74
CA LEU A 317 -5.61 -12.40 3.56
C LEU A 317 -5.01 -11.05 3.97
N ASP A 318 -5.63 -9.95 3.55
CA ASP A 318 -5.17 -8.61 3.88
C ASP A 318 -5.18 -8.36 5.39
N GLN A 319 -6.25 -8.77 6.09
CA GLN A 319 -6.34 -8.63 7.55
C GLN A 319 -5.25 -9.40 8.28
N HIS A 320 -5.00 -10.66 7.87
CA HIS A 320 -3.95 -11.47 8.48
C HIS A 320 -2.55 -10.92 8.23
N MET A 321 -2.28 -10.42 7.02
CA MET A 321 -1.03 -9.73 6.70
C MET A 321 -0.88 -8.42 7.49
N GLU A 322 -1.95 -7.62 7.60
CA GLU A 322 -1.97 -6.38 8.39
C GLU A 322 -1.66 -6.66 9.86
N ALA A 323 -2.25 -7.70 10.45
CA ALA A 323 -1.97 -8.13 11.81
C ALA A 323 -0.49 -8.52 11.99
N THR A 324 0.04 -9.34 11.08
CA THR A 324 1.45 -9.76 11.08
C THR A 324 2.39 -8.55 11.08
N PHE A 325 2.21 -7.64 10.12
CA PHE A 325 3.11 -6.51 9.97
C PHE A 325 2.91 -5.46 11.08
N THR A 326 1.70 -5.29 11.59
CA THR A 326 1.46 -4.43 12.77
C THR A 326 2.26 -4.93 13.97
N VAL A 327 2.30 -6.25 14.18
CA VAL A 327 3.08 -6.84 15.27
C VAL A 327 4.58 -6.63 15.06
N LEU A 328 5.10 -6.79 13.82
CA LEU A 328 6.49 -6.46 13.49
C LEU A 328 6.83 -5.00 13.79
N SER A 329 5.97 -4.07 13.40
CA SER A 329 6.12 -2.63 13.65
C SER A 329 6.19 -2.31 15.15
N ASN A 330 5.24 -2.84 15.93
CA ASN A 330 5.06 -2.42 17.32
C ASN A 330 5.99 -3.14 18.30
N LYS A 331 6.21 -4.45 18.12
CA LYS A 331 6.95 -5.25 19.11
C LYS A 331 8.46 -5.22 18.87
N PHE A 332 8.91 -5.27 17.62
CA PHE A 332 10.30 -5.61 17.31
C PHE A 332 11.15 -4.39 16.94
N HIS A 333 10.52 -3.27 16.58
CA HIS A 333 11.24 -2.02 16.39
C HIS A 333 11.52 -1.28 17.72
N ASP A 334 10.58 -1.32 18.68
CA ASP A 334 10.62 -0.45 19.87
C ASP A 334 11.17 -1.09 21.15
N LYS A 335 11.00 -2.40 21.31
CA LYS A 335 11.36 -3.09 22.57
C LYS A 335 12.85 -3.41 22.69
N ILE A 336 13.64 -3.13 21.66
CA ILE A 336 15.07 -3.34 21.68
C ILE A 336 15.71 -2.04 22.18
N ARG A 337 15.80 -1.92 23.51
CA ARG A 337 16.61 -0.93 24.21
C ARG A 337 17.73 -1.62 24.97
#